data_AF-A0A3R7KF96-F1
#
_entry.id   AF-A0A3R7KF96-F1
#
_cell.length_a   1.000
_cell.length_b   1.000
_cell.length_c   1.000
_cell.angle_alpha   90.00
_cell.angle_beta   90.00
_cell.angle_gamma   90.00
#
_symmetry.space_group_name_H-M   'P 1'
#
loop_
_entity.id
_entity.type
_entity.pdbx_description
1 polymer ?
#
loop_
_entity_poly.entity_id
_entity_poly.type
_entity_poly.pdbx_seq_one_letter_code
_entity_poly.pdbx_strand_id
1 'polypeptide(L)'
;MPPKRTRARAAETPASNVPLPPRHARAESDSGDSTAPPAQRRRAEEAPARQRWTLTSTVEEVLLGGVGPIRDIKLNDFLRDKLSGRGVVEANENLSMNAFARRPERYVTDPELREDILSLPEYQTEYPRREDARKLRADARNLMEHRVGTLQDWKEFDQKNIVSAISRTKLQSALAAAEKAESATRIQAVGMLPVPNGFYDSVFNAKWSHVLEFPEGEGEEMEVRMEVKEGQRPTQSWQYTRKGARFSPVGGAQQFRAPRPRLIVLTSEKGWPYPLRQGKTIADCYVTREVERVWRIVKGDLDGAFGPRGREDPDLRRRLLIGTPGIGKSMAAGSYLLHQMLRHDDTKLQVVVYCFGAGLAYVFDK
;
A
#
# COMPACT_ATOMS: atom_id res chain seq x y z
N MET A 1 1.71 20.66 -64.41
CA MET A 1 1.47 21.39 -65.68
C MET A 1 0.19 22.23 -65.52
N PRO A 2 0.29 23.55 -65.32
CA PRO A 2 -0.83 24.49 -65.41
C PRO A 2 -0.93 25.09 -66.83
N PRO A 3 -2.03 25.77 -67.17
CA PRO A 3 -1.92 27.23 -67.36
C PRO A 3 -3.15 27.99 -66.81
N LYS A 4 -3.04 29.16 -66.16
CA LYS A 4 -2.67 30.50 -66.68
C LYS A 4 -3.60 30.89 -67.84
N ARG A 5 -4.23 32.07 -67.96
CA ARG A 5 -4.11 33.47 -67.49
C ARG A 5 -5.44 34.12 -67.99
N THR A 6 -5.93 35.29 -67.56
CA THR A 6 -5.37 36.62 -67.88
C THR A 6 -6.19 37.71 -67.16
N ARG A 7 -5.48 38.76 -66.72
CA ARG A 7 -5.95 40.03 -66.14
C ARG A 7 -6.62 40.93 -67.19
N ALA A 8 -7.45 41.90 -66.76
CA ALA A 8 -7.09 43.34 -66.79
C ALA A 8 -8.24 44.32 -66.42
N ARG A 9 -7.89 45.30 -65.57
CA ARG A 9 -8.27 46.75 -65.49
C ARG A 9 -9.75 47.15 -65.41
N ALA A 10 -10.22 47.78 -64.32
CA ALA A 10 -9.99 49.17 -63.83
C ALA A 10 -10.88 50.22 -64.51
N ALA A 11 -11.79 50.85 -63.75
CA ALA A 11 -11.98 52.31 -63.64
C ALA A 11 -13.34 52.69 -62.98
N GLU A 12 -13.25 53.68 -62.08
CA GLU A 12 -14.19 54.79 -61.89
C GLU A 12 -15.51 54.61 -61.12
N THR A 13 -15.51 55.20 -59.92
CA THR A 13 -16.65 55.80 -59.20
C THR A 13 -16.98 57.19 -59.75
N PRO A 14 -18.21 57.70 -59.52
CA PRO A 14 -18.30 58.95 -58.75
C PRO A 14 -19.48 59.04 -57.76
N ALA A 15 -19.12 59.49 -56.55
CA ALA A 15 -19.71 60.45 -55.60
C ALA A 15 -21.23 60.76 -55.47
N SER A 16 -21.56 61.20 -54.23
CA SER A 16 -22.68 62.06 -53.77
C SER A 16 -23.77 61.28 -53.02
N ASN A 17 -24.17 61.53 -51.75
CA ASN A 17 -23.95 62.60 -50.78
C ASN A 17 -24.09 62.03 -49.34
N VAL A 18 -23.39 62.65 -48.40
CA VAL A 18 -23.55 62.51 -46.93
C VAL A 18 -24.10 63.84 -46.39
N PRO A 19 -24.85 63.83 -45.28
CA PRO A 19 -24.39 64.64 -44.15
C PRO A 19 -24.24 63.84 -42.83
N LEU A 20 -23.12 64.09 -42.17
CA LEU A 20 -22.68 63.68 -40.82
C LEU A 20 -23.06 64.82 -39.81
N PRO A 21 -22.63 64.81 -38.52
CA PRO A 21 -23.36 64.41 -37.31
C PRO A 21 -23.34 65.56 -36.26
N PRO A 22 -23.41 65.33 -34.92
CA PRO A 22 -22.17 65.15 -34.13
C PRO A 22 -22.33 64.16 -32.95
N ARG A 23 -21.42 63.20 -32.74
CA ARG A 23 -20.16 63.26 -31.96
C ARG A 23 -20.32 63.51 -30.46
N HIS A 24 -19.99 62.47 -29.69
CA HIS A 24 -18.89 62.43 -28.69
C HIS A 24 -18.42 60.95 -28.67
N ALA A 25 -17.27 60.53 -29.23
CA ALA A 25 -15.89 60.58 -28.71
C ALA A 25 -15.80 60.27 -27.20
N ARG A 26 -14.92 59.44 -26.64
CA ARG A 26 -13.85 58.50 -27.07
C ARG A 26 -13.24 58.04 -25.73
N ALA A 27 -12.98 56.74 -25.52
CA ALA A 27 -11.83 56.23 -24.77
C ALA A 27 -11.88 54.70 -24.75
N GLU A 28 -10.98 54.06 -25.48
CA GLU A 28 -10.46 52.75 -25.11
C GLU A 28 -9.53 52.92 -23.90
N SER A 29 -9.54 51.95 -22.98
CA SER A 29 -8.36 51.28 -22.42
C SER A 29 -8.77 50.36 -21.28
N ASP A 30 -8.58 49.06 -21.50
CA ASP A 30 -7.82 48.16 -20.62
C ASP A 30 -8.02 48.28 -19.10
N SER A 31 -8.84 47.39 -18.54
CA SER A 31 -8.58 46.78 -17.23
C SER A 31 -9.61 45.68 -16.99
N GLY A 32 -9.14 44.44 -16.83
CA GLY A 32 -10.01 43.30 -16.54
C GLY A 32 -10.76 43.46 -15.23
N ASP A 33 -12.02 43.04 -15.22
CA ASP A 33 -12.59 42.23 -14.15
C ASP A 33 -13.96 41.69 -14.63
N SER A 34 -13.95 40.57 -15.37
CA SER A 34 -15.19 39.86 -15.69
C SER A 34 -15.58 38.98 -14.52
N THR A 35 -16.42 39.56 -13.67
CA THR A 35 -17.19 38.93 -12.59
C THR A 35 -18.11 37.85 -13.18
N ALA A 36 -17.64 36.61 -13.17
CA ALA A 36 -18.47 35.42 -13.34
C ALA A 36 -18.95 34.91 -11.95
N PRO A 37 -20.20 34.41 -11.83
CA PRO A 37 -20.82 34.12 -10.54
C PRO A 37 -20.19 32.91 -9.84
N PRO A 38 -20.07 32.90 -8.48
CA PRO A 38 -19.40 31.86 -7.74
C PRO A 38 -20.33 30.67 -7.52
N ALA A 39 -20.60 29.89 -8.57
CA ALA A 39 -21.45 28.70 -8.51
C ALA A 39 -20.61 27.43 -8.70
N GLN A 40 -19.57 27.23 -7.88
CA GLN A 40 -18.86 25.94 -7.76
C GLN A 40 -18.10 25.78 -6.42
N ARG A 41 -18.62 26.37 -5.34
CA ARG A 41 -18.17 26.08 -3.97
C ARG A 41 -19.37 25.82 -3.09
N ARG A 42 -19.89 24.58 -3.13
CA ARG A 42 -20.67 23.93 -2.06
C ARG A 42 -21.21 22.60 -2.56
N ARG A 43 -20.33 21.60 -2.63
CA ARG A 43 -20.58 20.24 -2.13
C ARG A 43 -19.29 19.43 -2.07
N ALA A 44 -18.28 20.01 -1.44
CA ALA A 44 -17.49 19.22 -0.52
C ALA A 44 -18.22 19.35 0.83
N GLU A 45 -19.43 18.77 0.92
CA GLU A 45 -19.87 18.31 2.22
C GLU A 45 -18.74 17.39 2.67
N GLU A 46 -18.10 17.79 3.76
CA GLU A 46 -17.21 16.96 4.54
C GLU A 46 -17.88 15.59 4.67
N ALA A 47 -17.50 14.65 3.80
CA ALA A 47 -17.65 13.24 4.10
C ALA A 47 -17.05 13.12 5.51
N PRO A 48 -17.84 12.67 6.51
CA PRO A 48 -17.47 12.83 7.92
C PRO A 48 -16.04 12.36 8.04
N ALA A 49 -15.15 13.29 8.42
CA ALA A 49 -13.70 13.15 8.28
C ALA A 49 -13.34 11.71 8.59
N ARG A 50 -13.01 10.91 7.57
CA ARG A 50 -12.73 9.47 7.73
C ARG A 50 -11.72 9.39 8.87
N GLN A 51 -12.14 8.91 10.04
CA GLN A 51 -11.31 8.97 11.25
C GLN A 51 -9.97 8.31 10.90
N ARG A 52 -8.93 9.13 10.78
CA ARG A 52 -7.60 8.70 10.36
C ARG A 52 -6.89 8.22 11.60
N TRP A 53 -7.08 6.94 11.91
CA TRP A 53 -6.36 6.28 12.99
C TRP A 53 -4.88 6.17 12.64
N THR A 54 -4.02 6.41 13.63
CA THR A 54 -2.58 6.19 13.58
C THR A 54 -2.19 5.16 14.63
N LEU A 55 -0.99 4.59 14.55
CA LEU A 55 -0.52 3.63 15.58
C LEU A 55 -0.47 4.25 16.99
N THR A 56 -0.36 5.58 17.08
CA THR A 56 -0.39 6.36 18.31
C THR A 56 -1.79 6.74 18.78
N SER A 57 -2.84 6.48 17.98
CA SER A 57 -4.22 6.73 18.41
C SER A 57 -4.53 5.91 19.65
N THR A 58 -5.24 6.53 20.61
CA THR A 58 -5.56 5.86 21.86
C THR A 58 -6.66 4.83 21.66
N VAL A 59 -6.61 3.76 22.44
CA VAL A 59 -7.63 2.71 22.35
C VAL A 59 -9.02 3.25 22.74
N GLU A 60 -9.05 4.19 23.68
CA GLU A 60 -10.26 4.88 24.11
C GLU A 60 -10.86 5.70 22.96
N GLU A 61 -10.08 6.51 22.25
CA GLU A 61 -10.55 7.25 21.08
C GLU A 61 -11.13 6.34 20.02
N VAL A 62 -10.49 5.20 19.74
CA VAL A 62 -10.96 4.24 18.72
C VAL A 62 -12.26 3.57 19.13
N LEU A 63 -12.37 3.12 20.38
CA LEU A 63 -13.55 2.42 20.88
C LEU A 63 -14.74 3.37 21.02
N LEU A 64 -14.49 4.59 21.53
CA LEU A 64 -15.49 5.61 21.82
C LEU A 64 -15.73 6.55 20.63
N GLY A 65 -15.00 6.40 19.52
CA GLY A 65 -15.24 7.10 18.27
C GLY A 65 -16.67 6.89 17.79
N GLY A 66 -17.45 7.98 17.76
CA GLY A 66 -18.87 7.96 17.39
C GLY A 66 -19.82 7.43 18.48
N VAL A 67 -19.31 7.10 19.67
CA VAL A 67 -20.13 6.72 20.83
C VAL A 67 -20.57 7.98 21.57
N GLY A 68 -21.83 8.35 21.41
CA GLY A 68 -22.42 9.47 22.15
C GLY A 68 -22.40 9.26 23.68
N PRO A 69 -22.70 10.31 24.45
CA PRO A 69 -22.92 10.18 25.89
C PRO A 69 -24.06 9.19 26.16
N ILE A 70 -23.88 8.32 27.15
CA ILE A 70 -24.97 7.46 27.64
C ILE A 70 -25.88 8.37 28.45
N ARG A 71 -27.00 8.80 27.87
CA ARG A 71 -28.05 9.50 28.62
C ARG A 71 -28.84 8.46 29.41
N ASP A 72 -28.79 8.54 30.73
CA ASP A 72 -29.68 7.74 31.57
C ASP A 72 -31.09 8.30 31.47
N ILE A 73 -32.02 7.51 30.93
CA ILE A 73 -33.44 7.83 30.85
C ILE A 73 -34.14 7.05 31.97
N LYS A 74 -35.03 7.71 32.72
CA LYS A 74 -35.87 7.06 33.73
C LYS A 74 -36.99 6.28 33.07
N LEU A 75 -37.36 5.13 33.64
CA LEU A 75 -38.44 4.29 33.13
C LEU A 75 -39.76 5.08 33.05
N ASN A 76 -40.14 5.77 34.12
CA ASN A 76 -41.38 6.54 34.14
C ASN A 76 -41.41 7.66 33.08
N ASP A 77 -40.29 8.33 32.81
CA ASP A 77 -40.21 9.35 31.76
C ASP A 77 -40.41 8.74 30.38
N PHE A 78 -39.79 7.57 30.14
CA PHE A 78 -39.97 6.80 28.90
C PHE A 78 -41.41 6.35 28.70
N LEU A 79 -42.07 5.85 29.77
CA LEU A 79 -43.47 5.42 29.72
C LEU A 79 -44.44 6.60 29.48
N ARG A 80 -44.17 7.76 30.08
CA ARG A 80 -44.95 9.00 29.82
C ARG A 80 -44.86 9.41 28.36
N ASP A 81 -43.65 9.39 27.79
CA ASP A 81 -43.40 9.79 26.41
C ASP A 81 -43.97 8.79 25.39
N LYS A 82 -43.77 7.48 25.60
CA LYS A 82 -44.06 6.44 24.59
C LYS A 82 -45.37 5.70 24.77
N LEU A 83 -45.86 5.59 26.01
CA LEU A 83 -47.07 4.84 26.35
C LEU A 83 -48.12 5.73 27.01
N SER A 84 -48.04 7.06 26.84
CA SER A 84 -48.98 8.04 27.43
C SER A 84 -49.15 7.88 28.95
N GLY A 85 -48.09 7.42 29.63
CA GLY A 85 -48.08 7.20 31.07
C GLY A 85 -48.67 5.86 31.53
N ARG A 86 -49.07 4.98 30.60
CA ARG A 86 -49.47 3.60 30.94
C ARG A 86 -48.28 2.87 31.57
N GLY A 87 -48.50 2.28 32.75
CA GLY A 87 -47.47 1.55 33.49
C GLY A 87 -46.59 2.39 34.42
N VAL A 88 -46.84 3.70 34.53
CA VAL A 88 -46.13 4.57 35.46
C VAL A 88 -46.52 4.23 36.90
N VAL A 89 -45.51 3.98 37.75
CA VAL A 89 -45.69 3.69 39.17
C VAL A 89 -44.74 4.56 39.98
N GLU A 90 -45.19 5.12 41.10
CA GLU A 90 -44.39 6.00 41.97
C GLU A 90 -43.11 5.31 42.45
N ALA A 91 -43.18 4.02 42.79
CA ALA A 91 -42.01 3.22 43.18
C ALA A 91 -40.89 3.16 42.12
N ASN A 92 -41.21 3.42 40.83
CA ASN A 92 -40.27 3.40 39.72
C ASN A 92 -39.78 4.81 39.32
N GLU A 93 -40.06 5.86 40.10
CA GLU A 93 -39.73 7.26 39.76
C GLU A 93 -38.23 7.51 39.53
N ASN A 94 -37.37 6.79 40.25
CA ASN A 94 -35.92 6.87 40.09
C ASN A 94 -35.32 5.66 39.37
N LEU A 95 -36.17 4.76 38.84
CA LEU A 95 -35.70 3.58 38.14
C LEU A 95 -35.20 3.98 36.75
N SER A 96 -33.96 3.64 36.42
CA SER A 96 -33.44 3.85 35.05
C SER A 96 -33.96 2.77 34.10
N MET A 97 -34.13 3.12 32.82
CA MET A 97 -34.37 2.17 31.73
C MET A 97 -33.33 1.04 31.70
N ASN A 98 -32.10 1.37 32.12
CA ASN A 98 -31.00 0.44 32.22
C ASN A 98 -31.17 -0.60 33.34
N ALA A 99 -31.73 -0.19 34.48
CA ALA A 99 -32.04 -1.10 35.58
C ALA A 99 -33.26 -1.98 35.24
N PHE A 100 -34.28 -1.39 34.61
CA PHE A 100 -35.45 -2.09 34.10
C PHE A 100 -35.06 -3.23 33.16
N ALA A 101 -34.25 -2.94 32.14
CA ALA A 101 -33.90 -3.89 31.10
C ALA A 101 -33.08 -5.11 31.56
N ARG A 102 -32.49 -5.06 32.76
CA ARG A 102 -31.81 -6.23 33.35
C ARG A 102 -32.80 -7.24 33.94
N ARG A 103 -33.94 -6.78 34.45
CA ARG A 103 -34.95 -7.59 35.15
C ARG A 103 -36.35 -6.96 35.00
N PRO A 104 -36.92 -6.92 33.78
CA PRO A 104 -38.15 -6.16 33.54
C PRO A 104 -39.33 -6.71 34.35
N GLU A 105 -39.41 -8.03 34.53
CA GLU A 105 -40.38 -8.74 35.38
C GLU A 105 -40.38 -8.29 36.86
N ARG A 106 -39.29 -7.71 37.37
CA ARG A 106 -39.24 -7.19 38.74
C ARG A 106 -39.99 -5.87 38.90
N TYR A 107 -40.09 -5.10 37.83
CA TYR A 107 -40.56 -3.71 37.88
C TYR A 107 -41.91 -3.52 37.18
N VAL A 108 -42.23 -4.40 36.21
CA VAL A 108 -43.51 -4.46 35.52
C VAL A 108 -44.08 -5.87 35.65
N THR A 109 -45.03 -6.01 36.57
CA THR A 109 -45.68 -7.29 36.90
C THR A 109 -46.64 -7.74 35.80
N ASP A 110 -47.32 -6.79 35.15
CA ASP A 110 -48.23 -7.05 34.04
C ASP A 110 -47.46 -7.59 32.82
N PRO A 111 -47.75 -8.83 32.37
CA PRO A 111 -47.06 -9.45 31.25
C PRO A 111 -47.33 -8.75 29.92
N GLU A 112 -48.55 -8.26 29.66
CA GLU A 112 -48.92 -7.62 28.39
C GLU A 112 -48.20 -6.27 28.26
N LEU A 113 -48.27 -5.45 29.31
CA LEU A 113 -47.57 -4.17 29.35
C LEU A 113 -46.05 -4.35 29.23
N ARG A 114 -45.48 -5.39 29.84
CA ARG A 114 -44.05 -5.69 29.71
C ARG A 114 -43.70 -6.06 28.28
N GLU A 115 -44.49 -6.88 27.62
CA GLU A 115 -44.30 -7.22 26.21
C GLU A 115 -44.42 -5.99 25.30
N ASP A 116 -45.39 -5.12 25.54
CA ASP A 116 -45.56 -3.86 24.82
C ASP A 116 -44.30 -2.99 24.94
N ILE A 117 -43.78 -2.80 26.16
CA ILE A 117 -42.56 -2.00 26.40
C ILE A 117 -41.35 -2.59 25.69
N LEU A 118 -41.16 -3.91 25.77
CA LEU A 118 -40.02 -4.60 25.14
C LEU A 118 -40.13 -4.66 23.61
N SER A 119 -41.36 -4.54 23.07
CA SER A 119 -41.65 -4.54 21.64
C SER A 119 -41.50 -3.17 20.99
N LEU A 120 -41.37 -2.09 21.77
CA LEU A 120 -41.21 -0.75 21.23
C LEU A 120 -39.90 -0.63 20.41
N PRO A 121 -39.94 -0.08 19.18
CA PRO A 121 -38.75 0.09 18.34
C PRO A 121 -37.63 0.91 19.02
N GLU A 122 -38.00 1.94 19.78
CA GLU A 122 -37.06 2.76 20.52
C GLU A 122 -36.35 1.96 21.60
N TYR A 123 -37.07 1.08 22.31
CA TYR A 123 -36.46 0.19 23.29
C TYR A 123 -35.48 -0.78 22.62
N GLN A 124 -35.91 -1.43 21.53
CA GLN A 124 -35.13 -2.41 20.80
C GLN A 124 -33.87 -1.84 20.13
N THR A 125 -33.88 -0.54 19.78
CA THR A 125 -32.74 0.10 19.12
C THR A 125 -31.80 0.79 20.12
N GLU A 126 -32.35 1.56 21.06
CA GLU A 126 -31.56 2.37 21.99
C GLU A 126 -30.89 1.50 23.05
N TYR A 127 -31.55 0.45 23.53
CA TYR A 127 -31.02 -0.32 24.64
C TYR A 127 -29.77 -1.15 24.26
N PRO A 128 -29.76 -1.95 23.18
CA PRO A 128 -28.55 -2.64 22.73
C PRO A 128 -27.40 -1.67 22.43
N ARG A 129 -27.71 -0.52 21.81
CA ARG A 129 -26.72 0.53 21.52
C ARG A 129 -26.07 1.08 22.79
N ARG A 130 -26.85 1.28 23.87
CA ARG A 130 -26.33 1.74 25.17
C ARG A 130 -25.52 0.67 25.86
N GLU A 131 -25.96 -0.57 25.81
CA GLU A 131 -25.24 -1.70 26.39
C GLU A 131 -23.90 -1.92 25.68
N ASP A 132 -23.87 -1.84 24.35
CA ASP A 132 -22.64 -1.86 23.56
C ASP A 132 -21.74 -0.67 23.91
N ALA A 133 -22.30 0.54 24.04
CA ALA A 133 -21.55 1.72 24.46
C ALA A 133 -20.94 1.59 25.88
N ARG A 134 -21.59 0.83 26.77
CA ARG A 134 -21.06 0.51 28.10
C ARG A 134 -19.95 -0.53 28.03
N LYS A 135 -20.14 -1.58 27.23
CA LYS A 135 -19.10 -2.60 26.98
C LYS A 135 -17.85 -1.96 26.38
N LEU A 136 -18.00 -1.09 25.38
CA LEU A 136 -16.88 -0.36 24.79
C LEU A 136 -16.10 0.47 25.84
N ARG A 137 -16.80 1.17 26.74
CA ARG A 137 -16.16 1.93 27.84
C ARG A 137 -15.50 1.03 28.88
N ALA A 138 -16.12 -0.10 29.22
CA ALA A 138 -15.54 -1.07 30.15
C ALA A 138 -14.29 -1.73 29.56
N ASP A 139 -14.36 -2.13 28.29
CA ASP A 139 -13.24 -2.69 27.55
C ASP A 139 -12.09 -1.69 27.41
N ALA A 140 -12.38 -0.41 27.16
CA ALA A 140 -11.36 0.64 27.14
C ALA A 140 -10.63 0.76 28.49
N ARG A 141 -11.37 0.77 29.61
CA ARG A 141 -10.76 0.77 30.95
C ARG A 141 -9.95 -0.49 31.23
N ASN A 142 -10.48 -1.65 30.87
CA ASN A 142 -9.80 -2.93 31.03
C ASN A 142 -8.46 -2.94 30.26
N LEU A 143 -8.45 -2.44 29.02
CA LEU A 143 -7.22 -2.30 28.24
C LEU A 143 -6.22 -1.35 28.89
N MET A 144 -6.68 -0.23 29.44
CA MET A 144 -5.80 0.69 30.19
C MET A 144 -5.22 0.05 31.46
N GLU A 145 -5.99 -0.74 32.19
CA GLU A 145 -5.51 -1.51 33.35
C GLU A 145 -4.41 -2.51 32.95
N HIS A 146 -4.52 -3.08 31.76
CA HIS A 146 -3.50 -3.95 31.14
C HIS A 146 -2.37 -3.18 30.44
N ARG A 147 -2.27 -1.87 30.61
CA ARG A 147 -1.26 -0.99 29.96
C ARG A 147 -1.32 -0.97 28.43
N VAL A 148 -2.48 -1.24 27.86
CA VAL A 148 -2.74 -1.17 26.42
C VAL A 148 -3.40 0.17 26.12
N GLY A 149 -2.57 1.21 25.90
CA GLY A 149 -3.03 2.59 25.76
C GLY A 149 -3.20 3.07 24.32
N THR A 150 -2.49 2.46 23.38
CA THR A 150 -2.48 2.84 21.95
C THR A 150 -2.78 1.67 21.03
N LEU A 151 -3.03 1.96 19.75
CA LEU A 151 -3.14 0.92 18.72
C LEU A 151 -1.83 0.12 18.54
N GLN A 152 -0.67 0.73 18.79
CA GLN A 152 0.62 0.04 18.82
C GLN A 152 0.68 -0.97 19.98
N ASP A 153 0.32 -0.56 21.20
CA ASP A 153 0.28 -1.48 22.35
C ASP A 153 -0.73 -2.59 22.10
N TRP A 154 -1.88 -2.25 21.51
CA TRP A 154 -2.85 -3.25 21.09
C TRP A 154 -2.19 -4.20 20.09
N LYS A 155 -1.50 -3.76 19.05
CA LYS A 155 -0.84 -4.67 18.10
C LYS A 155 0.06 -5.72 18.77
N GLU A 156 0.80 -5.34 19.80
CA GLU A 156 1.74 -6.21 20.53
C GLU A 156 1.07 -7.05 21.64
N PHE A 157 -0.18 -6.73 21.98
CA PHE A 157 -0.90 -7.38 23.08
C PHE A 157 -1.53 -8.71 22.67
N ASP A 158 -1.12 -9.82 23.27
CA ASP A 158 -1.59 -11.17 22.91
C ASP A 158 -3.02 -11.50 23.38
N GLN A 159 -3.45 -10.99 24.54
CA GLN A 159 -4.70 -11.41 25.19
C GLN A 159 -5.94 -10.69 24.63
N LYS A 160 -6.25 -10.90 23.35
CA LYS A 160 -7.37 -10.23 22.65
C LYS A 160 -8.77 -10.57 23.16
N ASN A 161 -8.88 -11.60 23.98
CA ASN A 161 -10.14 -12.13 24.50
C ASN A 161 -10.64 -11.39 25.75
N ILE A 162 -9.83 -10.53 26.37
CA ILE A 162 -10.26 -9.75 27.55
C ILE A 162 -11.32 -8.68 27.22
N VAL A 163 -11.47 -8.34 25.94
CA VAL A 163 -12.47 -7.40 25.45
C VAL A 163 -13.59 -8.08 24.67
N SER A 164 -14.74 -7.42 24.60
CA SER A 164 -15.87 -7.87 23.80
C SER A 164 -15.53 -8.02 22.32
N ALA A 165 -16.30 -8.83 21.61
CA ALA A 165 -16.15 -9.03 20.16
C ALA A 165 -16.31 -7.70 19.36
N ILE A 166 -17.18 -6.81 19.83
CA ILE A 166 -17.42 -5.50 19.21
C ILE A 166 -16.17 -4.61 19.34
N SER A 167 -15.57 -4.55 20.53
CA SER A 167 -14.30 -3.84 20.73
C SER A 167 -13.19 -4.40 19.87
N ARG A 168 -13.05 -5.73 19.81
CA ARG A 168 -12.02 -6.40 19.01
C ARG A 168 -12.13 -6.06 17.52
N THR A 169 -13.34 -6.12 16.97
CA THR A 169 -13.57 -5.82 15.55
C THR A 169 -13.29 -4.35 15.22
N LYS A 170 -13.70 -3.42 16.10
CA LYS A 170 -13.36 -1.99 15.96
C LYS A 170 -11.85 -1.76 15.97
N LEU A 171 -11.15 -2.32 16.96
CA LEU A 171 -9.70 -2.15 17.09
C LEU A 171 -8.92 -2.79 15.95
N GLN A 172 -9.34 -3.97 15.49
CA GLN A 172 -8.73 -4.62 14.33
C GLN A 172 -8.91 -3.80 13.05
N SER A 173 -10.11 -3.23 12.85
CA SER A 173 -10.38 -2.36 11.70
C SER A 173 -9.55 -1.08 11.75
N ALA A 174 -9.45 -0.46 12.92
CA ALA A 174 -8.65 0.74 13.12
C ALA A 174 -7.15 0.49 12.96
N LEU A 175 -6.64 -0.62 13.50
CA LEU A 175 -5.25 -1.05 13.33
C LEU A 175 -4.92 -1.27 11.85
N ALA A 176 -5.76 -2.00 11.12
CA ALA A 176 -5.56 -2.23 9.69
C ALA A 176 -5.56 -0.91 8.89
N ALA A 177 -6.42 0.04 9.26
CA ALA A 177 -6.45 1.37 8.66
C ALA A 177 -5.16 2.17 8.98
N ALA A 178 -4.69 2.12 10.23
CA ALA A 178 -3.48 2.80 10.68
C ALA A 178 -2.23 2.26 9.98
N GLU A 179 -2.07 0.93 9.90
CA GLU A 179 -0.94 0.28 9.20
C GLU A 179 -0.93 0.60 7.71
N LYS A 180 -2.12 0.65 7.08
CA LYS A 180 -2.25 1.04 5.68
C LYS A 180 -1.87 2.50 5.48
N ALA A 181 -2.29 3.39 6.37
CA ALA A 181 -1.96 4.81 6.31
C ALA A 181 -0.45 5.04 6.51
N GLU A 182 0.16 4.40 7.51
CA GLU A 182 1.61 4.46 7.75
C GLU A 182 2.40 3.92 6.54
N SER A 183 1.97 2.79 5.98
CA SER A 183 2.57 2.22 4.78
C SER A 183 2.49 3.18 3.60
N ALA A 184 1.35 3.84 3.40
CA ALA A 184 1.17 4.83 2.34
C ALA A 184 2.07 6.05 2.54
N THR A 185 2.15 6.59 3.77
CA THR A 185 3.05 7.70 4.11
C THR A 185 4.51 7.32 3.86
N ARG A 186 4.92 6.11 4.25
CA ARG A 186 6.28 5.61 3.99
C ARG A 186 6.57 5.48 2.50
N ILE A 187 5.62 4.96 1.72
CA ILE A 187 5.73 4.86 0.26
C ILE A 187 5.86 6.25 -0.37
N GLN A 188 5.04 7.21 0.07
CA GLN A 188 5.09 8.58 -0.42
C GLN A 188 6.42 9.24 -0.07
N ALA A 189 6.90 9.10 1.18
CA ALA A 189 8.20 9.61 1.60
C ALA A 189 9.33 9.05 0.74
N VAL A 190 9.30 7.75 0.41
CA VAL A 190 10.26 7.12 -0.49
C VAL A 190 10.13 7.64 -1.93
N GLY A 191 8.91 7.78 -2.46
CA GLY A 191 8.67 8.33 -3.80
C GLY A 191 9.10 9.78 -3.96
N MET A 192 9.16 10.53 -2.86
CA MET A 192 9.66 11.92 -2.82
C MET A 192 11.19 11.99 -2.72
N LEU A 193 11.90 10.88 -2.45
CA LEU A 193 13.35 10.88 -2.50
C LEU A 193 13.80 11.03 -3.97
N PRO A 194 14.71 11.97 -4.28
CA PRO A 194 15.23 12.08 -5.64
C PRO A 194 15.95 10.79 -6.00
N VAL A 195 15.55 10.18 -7.11
CA VAL A 195 16.33 9.10 -7.71
C VAL A 195 17.70 9.69 -8.09
N PRO A 196 18.83 9.12 -7.63
CA PRO A 196 20.13 9.68 -7.92
C PRO A 196 20.34 9.84 -9.43
N ASN A 197 20.91 10.96 -9.86
CA ASN A 197 21.32 11.12 -11.26
C ASN A 197 22.24 9.97 -11.67
N GLY A 198 21.98 9.36 -12.83
CA GLY A 198 22.70 8.18 -13.32
C GLY A 198 22.35 6.87 -12.59
N PHE A 199 21.23 6.80 -11.86
CA PHE A 199 20.81 5.57 -11.18
C PHE A 199 20.61 4.39 -12.15
N TYR A 200 20.00 4.65 -13.31
CA TYR A 200 19.88 3.66 -14.39
C TYR A 200 21.25 3.13 -14.80
N ASP A 201 22.16 4.03 -15.16
CA ASP A 201 23.51 3.69 -15.62
C ASP A 201 24.29 2.92 -14.57
N SER A 202 24.14 3.28 -13.30
CA SER A 202 24.78 2.59 -12.17
C SER A 202 24.29 1.14 -12.01
N VAL A 203 22.98 0.91 -12.15
CA VAL A 203 22.39 -0.44 -12.05
C VAL A 203 22.74 -1.26 -13.30
N PHE A 204 22.72 -0.65 -14.48
CA PHE A 204 23.03 -1.29 -15.76
C PHE A 204 24.51 -1.67 -15.89
N ASN A 205 25.41 -0.77 -15.46
CA ASN A 205 26.86 -0.92 -15.49
C ASN A 205 27.45 -1.44 -14.17
N ALA A 206 26.63 -2.08 -13.32
CA ALA A 206 27.09 -2.64 -12.04
C ALA A 206 28.32 -3.54 -12.26
N LYS A 207 29.36 -3.30 -11.45
CA LYS A 207 30.65 -3.99 -11.56
C LYS A 207 30.53 -5.39 -10.98
N TRP A 208 31.14 -6.36 -11.67
CA TRP A 208 31.15 -7.75 -11.23
C TRP A 208 32.40 -8.02 -10.41
N SER A 209 32.22 -8.58 -9.22
CA SER A 209 33.31 -9.15 -8.44
C SER A 209 32.92 -10.57 -8.04
N HIS A 210 33.88 -11.44 -7.80
CA HIS A 210 33.58 -12.80 -7.36
C HIS A 210 34.63 -13.35 -6.41
N VAL A 211 34.20 -14.25 -5.52
CA VAL A 211 35.06 -14.95 -4.57
C VAL A 211 35.25 -16.36 -5.07
N LEU A 212 36.50 -16.73 -5.34
CA LEU A 212 36.92 -18.08 -5.67
C LEU A 212 37.41 -18.80 -4.42
N GLU A 213 37.03 -20.07 -4.32
CA GLU A 213 37.50 -20.98 -3.29
C GLU A 213 38.52 -21.96 -3.88
N PHE A 214 39.70 -21.98 -3.27
CA PHE A 214 40.78 -22.91 -3.57
C PHE A 214 41.03 -23.78 -2.33
N PRO A 215 40.88 -25.11 -2.44
CA PRO A 215 41.40 -25.98 -1.41
C PRO A 215 42.93 -26.06 -1.51
N GLU A 216 43.62 -25.84 -0.40
CA GLU A 216 45.05 -26.06 -0.22
C GLU A 216 45.23 -27.23 0.77
N GLY A 217 46.09 -28.20 0.44
CA GLY A 217 46.34 -29.39 1.26
C GLY A 217 45.59 -30.66 0.81
N GLU A 218 45.91 -31.80 1.45
CA GLU A 218 45.31 -33.12 1.20
C GLU A 218 44.67 -33.67 2.48
N GLY A 219 43.54 -34.38 2.35
CA GLY A 219 42.88 -35.07 3.47
C GLY A 219 42.08 -34.14 4.40
N GLU A 220 42.08 -34.46 5.69
CA GLU A 220 41.28 -33.77 6.72
C GLU A 220 41.85 -32.39 7.11
N GLU A 221 43.09 -32.07 6.70
CA GLU A 221 43.77 -30.77 6.88
C GLU A 221 43.59 -29.84 5.67
N MET A 222 42.52 -30.03 4.88
CA MET A 222 42.24 -29.19 3.71
C MET A 222 41.87 -27.76 4.16
N GLU A 223 42.82 -26.83 4.03
CA GLU A 223 42.58 -25.42 4.24
C GLU A 223 41.92 -24.79 3.02
N VAL A 224 41.06 -23.81 3.26
CA VAL A 224 40.29 -23.16 2.20
C VAL A 224 40.80 -21.74 2.02
N ARG A 225 41.52 -21.51 0.93
CA ARG A 225 41.92 -20.18 0.52
C ARG A 225 40.82 -19.51 -0.29
N MET A 226 40.46 -18.29 0.10
CA MET A 226 39.51 -17.45 -0.65
C MET A 226 40.28 -16.39 -1.43
N GLU A 227 40.05 -16.30 -2.74
CA GLU A 227 40.59 -15.26 -3.60
C GLU A 227 39.46 -14.38 -4.11
N VAL A 228 39.55 -13.06 -3.91
CA VAL A 228 38.57 -12.11 -4.45
C VAL A 228 39.10 -11.57 -5.77
N LYS A 229 38.31 -11.73 -6.83
CA LYS A 229 38.58 -11.14 -8.15
C LYS A 229 37.62 -10.00 -8.39
N GLU A 230 38.14 -8.78 -8.32
CA GLU A 230 37.38 -7.54 -8.52
C GLU A 230 37.25 -7.19 -10.00
N GLY A 231 36.11 -6.60 -10.38
CA GLY A 231 35.87 -6.07 -11.73
C GLY A 231 35.71 -7.11 -12.85
N GLN A 232 35.85 -8.40 -12.54
CA GLN A 232 35.73 -9.49 -13.51
C GLN A 232 34.53 -10.39 -13.22
N ARG A 233 33.78 -10.71 -14.29
CA ARG A 233 32.77 -11.77 -14.25
C ARG A 233 33.48 -13.13 -14.12
N PRO A 234 32.99 -14.06 -13.29
CA PRO A 234 33.61 -15.38 -13.18
C PRO A 234 33.62 -16.13 -14.52
N THR A 235 34.78 -16.68 -14.88
CA THR A 235 35.01 -17.44 -16.14
C THR A 235 34.19 -18.73 -16.19
N GLN A 236 33.94 -19.36 -15.05
CA GLN A 236 33.04 -20.51 -14.91
C GLN A 236 31.90 -20.16 -13.96
N SER A 237 30.65 -20.31 -14.41
CA SER A 237 29.45 -20.20 -13.57
C SER A 237 29.10 -21.54 -12.91
N TRP A 238 28.23 -21.54 -11.89
CA TRP A 238 27.77 -22.80 -11.32
C TRP A 238 27.04 -23.66 -12.37
N GLN A 239 27.29 -24.97 -12.30
CA GLN A 239 26.67 -25.94 -13.20
C GLN A 239 25.38 -26.51 -12.60
N TYR A 240 24.38 -26.73 -13.44
CA TYR A 240 23.08 -27.29 -13.05
C TYR A 240 22.67 -28.38 -14.04
N THR A 241 22.08 -29.45 -13.50
CA THR A 241 21.34 -30.43 -14.30
C THR A 241 19.91 -29.94 -14.48
N ARG A 242 19.44 -29.88 -15.73
CA ARG A 242 18.07 -29.49 -16.06
C ARG A 242 17.20 -30.74 -16.21
N LYS A 243 16.13 -30.85 -15.41
CA LYS A 243 15.05 -31.83 -15.58
C LYS A 243 13.72 -31.09 -15.74
N GLY A 244 13.30 -30.89 -17.00
CA GLY A 244 12.14 -30.07 -17.34
C GLY A 244 12.32 -28.60 -16.93
N ALA A 245 11.47 -28.11 -16.02
CA ALA A 245 11.54 -26.77 -15.43
C ALA A 245 12.38 -26.70 -14.12
N ARG A 246 12.90 -27.83 -13.63
CA ARG A 246 13.75 -27.87 -12.43
C ARG A 246 15.22 -27.83 -12.82
N PHE A 247 15.96 -26.96 -12.15
CA PHE A 247 17.42 -26.93 -12.19
C PHE A 247 17.93 -27.47 -10.86
N SER A 248 18.61 -28.61 -10.90
CA SER A 248 19.22 -29.20 -9.71
C SER A 248 20.73 -29.00 -9.77
N PRO A 249 21.38 -28.76 -8.62
CA PRO A 249 22.81 -28.89 -8.52
C PRO A 249 23.36 -30.17 -9.14
N VAL A 250 24.48 -30.08 -9.87
CA VAL A 250 25.26 -31.27 -10.23
C VAL A 250 25.80 -31.90 -8.94
N GLY A 251 25.72 -33.23 -8.79
CA GLY A 251 26.02 -33.92 -7.52
C GLY A 251 27.42 -33.62 -6.94
N GLY A 252 27.55 -33.80 -5.62
CA GLY A 252 28.63 -33.25 -4.80
C GLY A 252 30.07 -33.77 -5.03
N ALA A 253 30.30 -34.68 -5.97
CA ALA A 253 31.66 -35.10 -6.34
C ALA A 253 32.19 -34.39 -7.60
N GLN A 254 31.33 -34.04 -8.55
CA GLN A 254 31.74 -33.40 -9.83
C GLN A 254 31.69 -31.87 -9.77
N GLN A 255 30.89 -31.31 -8.87
CA GLN A 255 30.75 -29.88 -8.68
C GLN A 255 31.81 -29.25 -7.76
N PHE A 256 32.64 -30.08 -7.15
CA PHE A 256 33.59 -29.72 -6.09
C PHE A 256 35.04 -29.65 -6.59
N ARG A 257 35.28 -29.58 -7.91
CA ARG A 257 36.63 -29.33 -8.45
C ARG A 257 36.90 -27.82 -8.50
N ALA A 258 38.01 -27.40 -7.88
CA ALA A 258 38.47 -26.02 -7.88
C ALA A 258 38.92 -25.58 -9.27
N PRO A 259 38.87 -24.26 -9.59
CA PRO A 259 38.42 -23.14 -8.76
C PRO A 259 36.88 -22.99 -8.71
N ARG A 260 36.31 -22.71 -7.53
CA ARG A 260 34.85 -22.60 -7.33
C ARG A 260 34.42 -21.15 -7.08
N PRO A 261 33.44 -20.58 -7.81
CA PRO A 261 32.77 -19.37 -7.37
C PRO A 261 31.91 -19.67 -6.13
N ARG A 262 32.21 -19.05 -4.98
CA ARG A 262 31.34 -19.13 -3.78
C ARG A 262 30.30 -18.03 -3.76
N LEU A 263 30.71 -16.85 -4.19
CA LEU A 263 29.91 -15.65 -4.12
C LEU A 263 30.22 -14.77 -5.32
N ILE A 264 29.18 -14.28 -5.97
CA ILE A 264 29.29 -13.19 -6.92
C ILE A 264 28.78 -11.94 -6.22
N VAL A 265 29.44 -10.81 -6.44
CA VAL A 265 29.03 -9.51 -5.93
C VAL A 265 28.81 -8.60 -7.13
N LEU A 266 27.65 -7.96 -7.17
CA LEU A 266 27.38 -6.86 -8.10
C LEU A 266 27.40 -5.55 -7.34
N THR A 267 28.31 -4.67 -7.70
CA THR A 267 28.48 -3.36 -7.05
C THR A 267 27.93 -2.26 -7.95
N SER A 268 26.89 -1.58 -7.48
CA SER A 268 26.30 -0.40 -8.11
C SER A 268 26.68 0.84 -7.29
N GLU A 269 27.29 1.84 -7.93
CA GLU A 269 27.79 3.05 -7.26
C GLU A 269 26.68 3.88 -6.58
N LYS A 270 25.48 3.88 -7.18
CA LYS A 270 24.26 4.51 -6.62
C LYS A 270 23.38 3.54 -5.82
N GLY A 271 23.84 2.31 -5.62
CA GLY A 271 23.12 1.26 -4.92
C GLY A 271 22.02 0.59 -5.75
N TRP A 272 21.17 -0.17 -5.05
CA TRP A 272 20.10 -0.96 -5.66
C TRP A 272 18.70 -0.42 -5.32
N PRO A 273 17.67 -0.68 -6.14
CA PRO A 273 16.32 -0.18 -5.89
C PRO A 273 15.72 -0.64 -4.55
N TYR A 274 16.02 -1.88 -4.12
CA TYR A 274 15.42 -2.44 -2.90
C TYR A 274 15.86 -1.72 -1.62
N PRO A 275 17.17 -1.51 -1.38
CA PRO A 275 17.66 -0.66 -0.30
C PRO A 275 17.09 0.75 -0.31
N LEU A 276 16.94 1.38 -1.48
CA LEU A 276 16.44 2.76 -1.59
C LEU A 276 15.04 2.92 -1.01
N ARG A 277 14.18 1.89 -1.16
CA ARG A 277 12.87 1.86 -0.48
C ARG A 277 12.96 1.94 1.04
N GLN A 278 14.05 1.46 1.62
CA GLN A 278 14.27 1.49 3.06
C GLN A 278 15.01 2.75 3.52
N GLY A 279 15.25 3.72 2.63
CA GLY A 279 16.10 4.88 2.90
C GLY A 279 17.56 4.51 3.11
N LYS A 280 17.98 3.31 2.65
CA LYS A 280 19.34 2.80 2.79
C LYS A 280 19.99 2.71 1.41
N THR A 281 21.24 3.10 1.30
CA THR A 281 22.04 2.88 0.09
C THR A 281 22.96 1.70 0.34
N ILE A 282 22.70 0.58 -0.32
CA ILE A 282 23.61 -0.58 -0.32
C ILE A 282 24.11 -0.75 -1.75
N ALA A 283 25.44 -0.64 -1.91
CA ALA A 283 26.11 -0.75 -3.20
C ALA A 283 26.22 -2.22 -3.68
N ASP A 284 26.44 -3.14 -2.75
CA ASP A 284 26.76 -4.53 -3.07
C ASP A 284 25.53 -5.43 -3.03
N CYS A 285 25.36 -6.21 -4.11
CA CYS A 285 24.36 -7.26 -4.23
C CYS A 285 25.04 -8.63 -4.26
N TYR A 286 24.80 -9.43 -3.23
CA TYR A 286 25.41 -10.75 -3.05
C TYR A 286 24.61 -11.84 -3.77
N VAL A 287 25.16 -12.35 -4.85
CA VAL A 287 24.58 -13.40 -5.69
C VAL A 287 25.16 -14.74 -5.29
N THR A 288 24.34 -15.53 -4.62
CA THR A 288 24.65 -16.93 -4.32
C THR A 288 24.25 -17.82 -5.48
N ARG A 289 24.68 -19.07 -5.40
CA ARG A 289 24.26 -20.14 -6.29
C ARG A 289 22.73 -20.24 -6.44
N GLU A 290 21.97 -20.15 -5.34
CA GLU A 290 20.51 -20.25 -5.40
C GLU A 290 19.88 -19.07 -6.14
N VAL A 291 20.47 -17.88 -6.01
CA VAL A 291 20.06 -16.69 -6.77
C VAL A 291 20.34 -16.87 -8.27
N GLU A 292 21.50 -17.41 -8.62
CA GLU A 292 21.82 -17.72 -10.02
C GLU A 292 20.88 -18.79 -10.60
N ARG A 293 20.50 -19.79 -9.80
CA ARG A 293 19.49 -20.79 -10.17
C ARG A 293 18.14 -20.15 -10.51
N VAL A 294 17.71 -19.15 -9.74
CA VAL A 294 16.48 -18.39 -10.03
C VAL A 294 16.59 -17.68 -11.38
N TRP A 295 17.73 -17.05 -11.68
CA TRP A 295 17.95 -16.45 -12.99
C TRP A 295 17.89 -17.47 -14.13
N ARG A 296 18.48 -18.67 -13.98
CA ARG A 296 18.39 -19.73 -15.02
C ARG A 296 16.95 -20.12 -15.33
N ILE A 297 16.11 -20.18 -14.30
CA ILE A 297 14.68 -20.48 -14.41
C ILE A 297 13.93 -19.36 -15.13
N VAL A 298 14.21 -18.09 -14.80
CA VAL A 298 13.61 -16.91 -15.45
C VAL A 298 14.08 -16.78 -16.89
N LYS A 299 15.39 -16.95 -17.13
CA LYS A 299 15.96 -16.95 -18.47
C LYS A 299 15.31 -18.02 -19.36
N GLY A 300 15.08 -19.22 -18.83
CA GLY A 300 14.38 -20.27 -19.57
C GLY A 300 12.96 -19.90 -19.99
N ASP A 301 12.26 -19.07 -19.21
CA ASP A 301 10.95 -18.53 -19.61
C ASP A 301 11.09 -17.42 -20.64
N LEU A 302 12.05 -16.51 -20.48
CA LEU A 302 12.32 -15.46 -21.45
C LEU A 302 12.72 -16.05 -22.81
N ASP A 303 13.58 -17.05 -22.83
CA ASP A 303 13.99 -17.77 -24.04
C ASP A 303 12.80 -18.52 -24.67
N GLY A 304 11.86 -19.01 -23.85
CA GLY A 304 10.64 -19.66 -24.33
C GLY A 304 9.61 -18.68 -24.90
N ALA A 305 9.44 -17.52 -24.28
CA ALA A 305 8.51 -16.48 -24.68
C ALA A 305 9.01 -15.68 -25.89
N PHE A 306 10.31 -15.33 -25.92
CA PHE A 306 10.92 -14.46 -26.93
C PHE A 306 11.95 -15.16 -27.82
N GLY A 307 11.98 -16.49 -27.81
CA GLY A 307 12.88 -17.29 -28.67
C GLY A 307 12.45 -17.29 -30.14
N PRO A 308 13.30 -17.81 -31.05
CA PRO A 308 12.98 -17.91 -32.48
C PRO A 308 11.79 -18.85 -32.80
N ARG A 309 11.37 -19.67 -31.82
CA ARG A 309 10.14 -20.49 -31.88
C ARG A 309 9.05 -19.94 -30.94
N GLY A 310 9.04 -18.63 -30.71
CA GLY A 310 8.06 -17.97 -29.86
C GLY A 310 6.65 -18.34 -30.29
N ARG A 311 5.78 -18.64 -29.32
CA ARG A 311 4.35 -18.82 -29.60
C ARG A 311 3.73 -17.48 -29.93
N GLU A 312 2.70 -17.48 -30.77
CA GLU A 312 1.87 -16.30 -31.03
C GLU A 312 1.29 -15.71 -29.73
N ASP A 313 1.11 -16.54 -28.70
CA ASP A 313 0.76 -16.14 -27.34
C ASP A 313 1.84 -16.61 -26.32
N PRO A 314 2.70 -15.73 -25.81
CA PRO A 314 3.74 -16.10 -24.86
C PRO A 314 3.14 -16.44 -23.49
N ASP A 315 3.24 -17.71 -23.07
CA ASP A 315 2.88 -18.19 -21.72
C ASP A 315 3.85 -17.62 -20.67
N LEU A 316 3.66 -16.36 -20.28
CA LEU A 316 4.43 -15.70 -19.23
C LEU A 316 3.98 -16.22 -17.86
N ARG A 317 4.76 -17.15 -17.32
CA ARG A 317 4.46 -17.81 -16.05
C ARG A 317 4.73 -16.89 -14.87
N ARG A 318 3.73 -16.74 -14.00
CA ARG A 318 3.92 -16.12 -12.68
C ARG A 318 4.81 -17.03 -11.84
N ARG A 319 5.95 -16.51 -11.38
CA ARG A 319 6.87 -17.24 -10.49
C ARG A 319 6.85 -16.65 -9.09
N LEU A 320 6.76 -17.54 -8.09
CA LEU A 320 6.86 -17.18 -6.68
C LEU A 320 8.15 -17.77 -6.11
N LEU A 321 9.02 -16.90 -5.58
CA LEU A 321 10.24 -17.31 -4.88
C LEU A 321 9.96 -17.37 -3.38
N ILE A 322 9.91 -18.59 -2.83
CA ILE A 322 9.80 -18.84 -1.39
C ILE A 322 11.18 -19.21 -0.86
N GLY A 323 11.53 -18.69 0.32
CA GLY A 323 12.73 -19.07 1.03
C GLY A 323 12.77 -18.46 2.42
N THR A 324 13.76 -18.80 3.22
CA THR A 324 13.86 -18.38 4.62
C THR A 324 13.91 -16.85 4.75
N PRO A 325 13.17 -16.25 5.70
CA PRO A 325 13.30 -14.82 6.04
C PRO A 325 14.77 -14.45 6.32
N GLY A 326 15.18 -13.23 6.00
CA GLY A 326 16.54 -12.74 6.28
C GLY A 326 17.63 -13.12 5.28
N ILE A 327 17.45 -14.14 4.43
CA ILE A 327 18.49 -14.59 3.46
C ILE A 327 18.60 -13.67 2.22
N GLY A 328 18.05 -12.45 2.27
CA GLY A 328 18.24 -11.47 1.20
C GLY A 328 17.52 -11.77 -0.12
N LYS A 329 16.40 -12.50 -0.14
CA LYS A 329 15.64 -12.82 -1.37
C LYS A 329 15.37 -11.60 -2.27
N SER A 330 14.75 -10.56 -1.73
CA SER A 330 14.37 -9.38 -2.51
C SER A 330 15.56 -8.49 -2.84
N MET A 331 16.54 -8.40 -1.94
CA MET A 331 17.76 -7.64 -2.15
C MET A 331 18.65 -8.32 -3.19
N ALA A 332 19.04 -9.58 -2.97
CA ALA A 332 19.93 -10.33 -3.86
C ALA A 332 19.23 -10.79 -5.14
N ALA A 333 18.18 -11.61 -5.03
CA ALA A 333 17.54 -12.18 -6.22
C ALA A 333 16.80 -11.12 -7.03
N GLY A 334 16.09 -10.20 -6.37
CA GLY A 334 15.43 -9.10 -7.06
C GLY A 334 16.43 -8.23 -7.85
N SER A 335 17.46 -7.71 -7.18
CA SER A 335 18.47 -6.85 -7.83
C SER A 335 19.23 -7.57 -8.94
N TYR A 336 19.58 -8.85 -8.72
CA TYR A 336 20.22 -9.67 -9.75
C TYR A 336 19.33 -9.89 -10.96
N LEU A 337 18.05 -10.23 -10.76
CA LEU A 337 17.09 -10.38 -11.84
C LEU A 337 16.91 -9.09 -12.62
N LEU A 338 16.80 -7.95 -11.93
CA LEU A 338 16.73 -6.64 -12.57
C LEU A 338 17.95 -6.38 -13.45
N HIS A 339 19.16 -6.52 -12.91
CA HIS A 339 20.40 -6.32 -13.66
C HIS A 339 20.47 -7.24 -14.90
N GLN A 340 20.09 -8.51 -14.76
CA GLN A 340 20.09 -9.46 -15.87
C GLN A 340 19.03 -9.15 -16.93
N MET A 341 17.83 -8.72 -16.52
CA MET A 341 16.75 -8.35 -17.44
C MET A 341 17.07 -7.05 -18.19
N LEU A 342 17.69 -6.08 -17.53
CA LEU A 342 18.15 -4.86 -18.18
C LEU A 342 19.17 -5.14 -19.28
N ARG A 343 20.02 -6.15 -19.09
CA ARG A 343 21.03 -6.59 -20.07
C ARG A 343 20.53 -7.67 -21.04
N HIS A 344 19.25 -8.03 -20.95
CA HIS A 344 18.61 -8.88 -21.95
C HIS A 344 18.38 -8.08 -23.24
N ASP A 345 18.31 -8.78 -24.37
CA ASP A 345 18.03 -8.25 -25.70
C ASP A 345 16.93 -7.16 -25.67
N ASP A 346 17.31 -5.95 -26.06
CA ASP A 346 16.52 -4.71 -26.04
C ASP A 346 15.38 -4.75 -27.08
N THR A 347 15.58 -5.47 -28.18
CA THR A 347 14.53 -5.70 -29.19
C THR A 347 13.35 -6.51 -28.65
N LYS A 348 13.59 -7.34 -27.62
CA LYS A 348 12.60 -8.26 -27.04
C LYS A 348 12.01 -7.76 -25.73
N LEU A 349 12.80 -7.03 -24.95
CA LEU A 349 12.42 -6.53 -23.64
C LEU A 349 12.82 -5.07 -23.51
N GLN A 350 11.89 -4.17 -23.87
CA GLN A 350 12.09 -2.73 -23.87
C GLN A 350 11.96 -2.13 -22.47
N VAL A 351 10.95 -2.56 -21.71
CA VAL A 351 10.64 -1.98 -20.39
C VAL A 351 10.75 -3.05 -19.31
N VAL A 352 11.45 -2.72 -18.21
CA VAL A 352 11.50 -3.54 -16.99
C VAL A 352 10.90 -2.77 -15.83
N VAL A 353 9.82 -3.32 -15.26
CA VAL A 353 9.16 -2.71 -14.10
C VAL A 353 9.54 -3.48 -12.83
N TYR A 354 10.16 -2.78 -11.89
CA TYR A 354 10.54 -3.31 -10.59
C TYR A 354 9.60 -2.81 -9.49
N CYS A 355 8.70 -3.69 -9.03
CA CYS A 355 7.65 -3.34 -8.06
C CYS A 355 7.99 -3.74 -6.62
N PHE A 356 7.63 -2.86 -5.67
CA PHE A 356 7.77 -3.05 -4.24
C PHE A 356 6.40 -3.12 -3.54
N GLY A 357 5.74 -4.27 -3.63
CA GLY A 357 4.37 -4.39 -3.13
C GLY A 357 3.42 -3.46 -3.89
N ALA A 358 2.38 -2.96 -3.21
CA ALA A 358 1.25 -2.31 -3.87
C ALA A 358 1.40 -0.80 -4.20
N GLY A 359 2.54 -0.15 -3.93
CA GLY A 359 2.58 1.32 -4.02
C GLY A 359 3.86 1.98 -4.54
N LEU A 360 4.92 1.24 -4.86
CA LEU A 360 6.12 1.82 -5.48
C LEU A 360 6.61 0.91 -6.61
N ALA A 361 6.83 1.48 -7.78
CA ALA A 361 7.42 0.79 -8.92
C ALA A 361 8.48 1.68 -9.57
N TYR A 362 9.63 1.10 -9.88
CA TYR A 362 10.63 1.73 -10.73
C TYR A 362 10.46 1.19 -12.14
N VAL A 363 10.28 2.09 -13.10
CA VAL A 363 10.17 1.76 -14.51
C VAL A 363 11.51 2.07 -15.16
N PHE A 364 12.15 1.04 -15.69
CA PHE A 364 13.39 1.14 -16.45
C PHE A 364 13.04 0.99 -17.93
N ASP A 365 13.16 2.07 -18.67
CA ASP A 365 13.08 2.09 -20.13
C ASP A 365 14.50 2.01 -20.69
N LYS A 366 14.73 1.17 -21.70
CA LYS A 366 16.07 0.79 -22.17
C LYS A 366 16.63 1.70 -23.25
#